data_AF-A0A9D8NQE2-F1
#
_entry.id   AF-A0A9D8NQE2-F1
#
_cell.length_a   1.000
_cell.length_b   1.000
_cell.length_c   1.000
_cell.angle_alpha   90.00
_cell.angle_beta   90.00
_cell.angle_gamma   90.00
#
_symmetry.space_group_name_H-M   'P 1'
#
loop_
_entity.id
_entity.type
_entity.pdbx_description
1 polymer ?
#
loop_
_entity_poly.entity_id
_entity_poly.type
_entity_poly.pdbx_seq_one_letter_code
_entity_poly.pdbx_strand_id
1 'polypeptide(L)'
;MKTEYNKIYAKLYQIYKKYQKAYKHNPDSHQMCCMWSTVNPPDTIEDTKQIRDIEKAFDICLNEMEALELYDMNLDEAAKRILEMKEGKSSN
;
A
#
# COMPACT_ATOMS: atom_id res chain seq x y z
N MET A 1 18.93 1.82 -5.09
CA MET A 1 17.82 2.77 -5.36
C MET A 1 16.90 2.32 -6.49
N LYS A 2 17.18 2.52 -7.80
CA LYS A 2 16.23 2.12 -8.89
C LYS A 2 15.82 0.64 -8.86
N THR A 3 16.76 -0.25 -8.57
CA THR A 3 16.51 -1.71 -8.53
C THR A 3 15.65 -2.15 -7.35
N GLU A 4 15.72 -1.45 -6.22
CA GLU A 4 14.91 -1.78 -5.04
C GLU A 4 13.51 -1.18 -5.14
N TYR A 5 13.41 0.09 -5.56
CA TYR A 5 12.14 0.72 -5.89
C TYR A 5 11.33 -0.15 -6.89
N ASN A 6 11.96 -0.64 -7.98
CA ASN A 6 11.26 -1.48 -8.96
C ASN A 6 10.72 -2.79 -8.34
N LYS A 7 11.46 -3.39 -7.41
CA LYS A 7 11.02 -4.60 -6.69
C LYS A 7 9.86 -4.28 -5.75
N ILE A 8 9.91 -3.15 -5.05
CA ILE A 8 8.84 -2.70 -4.17
C ILE A 8 7.58 -2.43 -4.99
N TYR A 9 7.69 -1.62 -6.05
CA TYR A 9 6.58 -1.29 -6.93
C TYR A 9 5.94 -2.55 -7.53
N ALA A 10 6.74 -3.46 -8.09
CA ALA A 10 6.21 -4.69 -8.69
C ALA A 10 5.44 -5.56 -7.68
N LYS A 11 5.95 -5.68 -6.45
CA LYS A 11 5.29 -6.44 -5.39
C LYS A 11 4.04 -5.74 -4.87
N LEU A 12 4.09 -4.42 -4.70
CA LEU A 12 2.95 -3.61 -4.28
C LEU A 12 1.83 -3.66 -5.33
N TYR A 13 2.19 -3.59 -6.61
CA TYR A 13 1.25 -3.74 -7.73
C TYR A 13 0.53 -5.10 -7.71
N GLN A 14 1.24 -6.19 -7.38
CA GLN A 14 0.61 -7.51 -7.25
C GLN A 14 -0.44 -7.54 -6.12
N ILE A 15 -0.13 -6.94 -4.97
CA ILE A 15 -1.06 -6.82 -3.84
C ILE A 15 -2.25 -5.94 -4.24
N TYR A 16 -1.97 -4.79 -4.85
CA TYR A 16 -2.99 -3.88 -5.37
C TYR A 16 -3.96 -4.59 -6.32
N LYS A 17 -3.46 -5.29 -7.34
CA LYS A 17 -4.31 -6.02 -8.29
C LYS A 17 -5.08 -7.17 -7.65
N LYS A 18 -4.54 -7.82 -6.61
CA LYS A 18 -5.28 -8.84 -5.84
C LYS A 18 -6.54 -8.25 -5.21
N TYR A 19 -6.43 -7.08 -4.56
CA TYR A 19 -7.54 -6.45 -3.85
C TYR A 19 -8.46 -5.63 -4.76
N GLN A 20 -7.90 -4.88 -5.71
CA GLN A 20 -8.69 -4.08 -6.68
C GLN A 20 -9.66 -4.95 -7.49
N LYS A 21 -9.26 -6.18 -7.86
CA LYS A 21 -10.14 -7.14 -8.56
C LYS A 21 -11.37 -7.55 -7.75
N ALA A 22 -11.32 -7.48 -6.41
CA ALA A 22 -12.47 -7.78 -5.57
C ALA A 22 -13.54 -6.68 -5.66
N TYR A 23 -13.15 -5.45 -6.03
CA TYR A 23 -14.02 -4.29 -6.11
C TYR A 23 -14.17 -3.86 -7.58
N LYS A 24 -15.01 -4.57 -8.34
CA LYS A 24 -15.20 -4.39 -9.80
C LYS A 24 -15.60 -2.97 -10.24
N HIS A 25 -16.12 -2.15 -9.32
CA HIS A 25 -16.49 -0.76 -9.57
C HIS A 25 -15.28 0.19 -9.47
N ASN A 26 -14.18 -0.23 -8.84
CA ASN A 26 -13.00 0.60 -8.72
C ASN A 26 -12.23 0.65 -10.04
N PRO A 27 -11.90 1.85 -10.54
CA PRO A 27 -11.05 1.98 -11.71
C PRO A 27 -9.65 1.42 -11.42
N ASP A 28 -8.95 0.98 -12.47
CA ASP A 28 -7.53 0.63 -12.40
C ASP A 28 -6.68 1.92 -12.46
N SER A 29 -6.90 2.82 -11.50
CA SER A 29 -6.32 4.17 -11.46
C SER A 29 -4.94 4.23 -10.81
N HIS A 30 -4.45 3.09 -10.30
CA HIS A 30 -3.25 3.01 -9.47
C HIS A 30 -3.30 3.78 -8.14
N GLN A 31 -4.49 4.27 -7.73
CA GLN A 31 -4.72 4.87 -6.42
C GLN A 31 -4.87 3.77 -5.36
N MET A 32 -4.16 3.86 -4.25
CA MET A 32 -4.16 2.83 -3.20
C MET A 32 -5.56 2.59 -2.62
N CYS A 33 -6.37 3.64 -2.46
CA CYS A 33 -7.77 3.55 -2.03
C CYS A 33 -8.61 2.55 -2.85
N CYS A 34 -8.24 2.27 -4.11
CA CYS A 34 -8.91 1.26 -4.95
C CYS A 34 -8.69 -0.20 -4.49
N MET A 35 -7.87 -0.44 -3.47
CA MET A 35 -7.78 -1.72 -2.77
C MET A 35 -8.93 -1.93 -1.77
N TRP A 36 -9.73 -0.91 -1.47
CA TRP A 36 -10.93 -0.96 -0.63
C TRP A 36 -12.17 -0.60 -1.43
N SER A 37 -13.35 -0.79 -0.86
CA SER A 37 -14.59 -0.31 -1.47
C SER A 37 -14.63 1.22 -1.44
N THR A 38 -14.81 1.86 -2.60
CA THR A 38 -14.95 3.33 -2.68
C THR A 38 -16.38 3.79 -2.39
N VAL A 39 -17.35 2.87 -2.39
CA VAL A 39 -18.76 3.13 -2.07
C VAL A 39 -19.06 2.94 -0.59
N ASN A 40 -18.35 2.01 0.06
CA ASN A 40 -18.51 1.70 1.47
C ASN A 40 -17.12 1.40 2.06
N PRO A 41 -16.27 2.43 2.25
CA PRO A 41 -14.94 2.26 2.81
C PRO A 41 -15.05 1.75 4.26
N PRO A 42 -14.04 1.02 4.77
CA PRO A 42 -14.02 0.61 6.16
C PRO A 42 -13.82 1.82 7.09
N ASP A 43 -14.31 1.69 8.33
CA ASP A 43 -14.17 2.74 9.35
C ASP A 43 -12.71 2.92 9.83
N THR A 44 -11.91 1.85 9.78
CA THR A 44 -10.48 1.85 10.10
C THR A 44 -9.66 1.22 8.97
N ILE A 45 -8.47 1.76 8.69
CA ILE A 45 -7.63 1.34 7.56
C ILE A 45 -6.51 0.41 8.02
N GLU A 46 -5.86 0.75 9.12
CA GLU A 46 -4.68 0.10 9.69
C GLU A 46 -4.89 -1.39 9.98
N ASP A 47 -6.10 -1.77 10.36
CA ASP A 47 -6.42 -3.16 10.70
C ASP A 47 -6.96 -4.00 9.53
N THR A 48 -6.96 -3.44 8.32
CA THR A 48 -7.49 -4.12 7.13
C THR A 48 -6.52 -5.17 6.57
N LYS A 49 -7.06 -6.16 5.86
CA LYS A 49 -6.25 -7.23 5.22
C LYS A 49 -5.25 -6.67 4.21
N GLN A 50 -5.63 -5.59 3.55
CA GLN A 50 -4.84 -4.80 2.62
C GLN A 50 -3.56 -4.31 3.29
N ILE A 51 -3.67 -3.61 4.42
CA ILE A 51 -2.52 -3.12 5.19
C ILE A 51 -1.67 -4.27 5.70
N ARG A 52 -2.28 -5.28 6.34
CA ARG A 52 -1.54 -6.44 6.88
C ARG A 52 -0.74 -7.20 5.81
N ASP A 53 -1.28 -7.32 4.60
CA ASP A 53 -0.55 -7.94 3.47
C ASP A 53 0.63 -7.06 3.00
N ILE A 54 0.49 -5.74 3.02
CA ILE A 54 1.58 -4.80 2.71
C ILE A 54 2.67 -4.86 3.77
N GLU A 55 2.31 -4.77 5.05
CA GLU A 55 3.21 -4.90 6.20
C GLU A 55 4.03 -6.18 6.12
N LYS A 56 3.35 -7.32 5.96
CA LYS A 56 3.99 -8.63 5.80
C LYS A 56 4.86 -8.73 4.55
N ALA A 57 4.45 -8.10 3.45
CA ALA A 57 5.20 -8.14 2.20
C ALA A 57 6.52 -7.38 2.27
N PHE A 58 6.59 -6.29 3.02
CA PHE A 58 7.75 -5.40 3.07
C PHE A 58 8.48 -5.41 4.41
N ASP A 59 8.00 -6.19 5.38
CA ASP A 59 8.52 -6.23 6.76
C ASP A 59 8.49 -4.85 7.43
N ILE A 60 7.37 -4.15 7.22
CA ILE A 60 7.07 -2.83 7.79
C ILE A 60 5.90 -2.93 8.77
N CYS A 61 5.79 -1.96 9.66
CA CYS A 61 4.64 -1.79 10.54
C CYS A 61 4.12 -0.39 10.30
N LEU A 62 2.86 -0.25 9.93
CA LEU A 62 2.21 1.02 9.68
C LEU A 62 1.35 1.34 10.89
N ASN A 63 1.55 2.51 11.50
CA ASN A 63 0.58 3.01 12.46
C ASN A 63 -0.67 3.55 11.73
N GLU A 64 -1.70 3.93 12.50
CA GLU A 64 -2.97 4.46 11.97
C GLU A 64 -2.77 5.62 10.98
N MET A 65 -1.91 6.59 11.32
CA MET A 65 -1.64 7.75 10.47
C MET A 65 -0.91 7.35 9.19
N GLU A 66 0.09 6.47 9.28
CA GLU A 66 0.83 5.98 8.12
C GLU A 66 -0.05 5.13 7.19
N ALA A 67 -1.00 4.37 7.75
CA ALA A 67 -1.97 3.60 6.99
C ALA A 67 -2.94 4.51 6.23
N LEU A 68 -3.40 5.60 6.86
CA LEU A 68 -4.22 6.63 6.22
C LEU A 68 -3.45 7.39 5.12
N GLU A 69 -2.20 7.79 5.39
CA GLU A 69 -1.34 8.39 4.37
C GLU A 69 -1.18 7.47 3.16
N LEU A 70 -0.90 6.18 3.40
CA LEU A 70 -0.75 5.20 2.33
C LEU A 70 -2.05 5.02 1.54
N TYR A 71 -3.22 5.11 2.19
CA TYR A 71 -4.53 4.99 1.54
C TYR A 71 -4.77 6.09 0.50
N ASP A 72 -4.32 7.31 0.78
CA ASP A 72 -4.47 8.48 -0.09
C ASP A 72 -3.42 8.57 -1.21
N MET A 73 -2.39 7.73 -1.17
CA MET A 73 -1.31 7.71 -2.17
C MET A 73 -1.69 6.94 -3.44
N ASN A 74 -0.96 7.21 -4.52
CA ASN A 74 -0.87 6.28 -5.65
C ASN A 74 0.26 5.26 -5.47
N LEU A 75 0.30 4.23 -6.33
CA LEU A 75 1.30 3.17 -6.27
C LEU A 75 2.76 3.65 -6.33
N ASP A 76 3.05 4.73 -7.04
CA ASP A 76 4.41 5.27 -7.14
C ASP A 76 4.83 5.95 -5.83
N GLU A 77 3.94 6.76 -5.27
CA GLU A 77 4.11 7.43 -3.97
C GLU A 77 4.24 6.41 -2.83
N ALA A 78 3.32 5.43 -2.79
CA ALA A 78 3.34 4.36 -1.80
C ALA A 78 4.62 3.52 -1.89
N ALA A 79 5.09 3.20 -3.10
CA ALA A 79 6.35 2.47 -3.27
C ALA A 79 7.57 3.26 -2.78
N LYS A 80 7.59 4.59 -2.99
CA LYS A 80 8.63 5.48 -2.45
C LYS A 80 8.57 5.55 -0.92
N ARG A 81 7.38 5.74 -0.36
CA ARG A 81 7.19 5.79 1.10
C ARG A 81 7.64 4.50 1.78
N ILE A 82 7.32 3.34 1.20
CA ILE A 82 7.79 2.03 1.70
C ILE A 82 9.31 1.91 1.60
N LEU A 83 9.92 2.40 0.51
CA LEU A 83 11.38 2.42 0.39
C LEU A 83 12.03 3.27 1.51
N GLU A 84 11.50 4.47 1.74
CA GLU A 84 11.96 5.36 2.81
C GLU A 84 11.83 4.73 4.20
N MET A 85 10.71 4.03 4.47
CA MET A 85 10.53 3.30 5.73
C MET A 85 11.58 2.20 5.92
N LYS A 86 11.94 1.49 4.84
CA LYS A 86 12.97 0.43 4.89
C LYS A 86 14.37 1.00 5.08
N GLU A 87 14.67 2.14 4.46
CA GLU A 87 15.96 2.82 4.59
C GLU A 87 16.11 3.49 5.97
N GLY A 88 15.03 4.10 6.48
CA GLY A 88 14.98 4.69 7.83
C GLY A 88 15.11 3.65 8.95
N LYS A 89 14.59 2.43 8.76
CA LYS A 89 14.80 1.30 9.68
C LYS A 89 16.26 0.81 9.74
N SER A 90 17.10 1.11 8.76
CA SER A 90 18.52 0.71 8.75
C SER A 90 19.45 1.67 9.51
N SER A 91 18.91 2.76 10.06
CA SER A 91 19.68 3.81 10.73
C SER A 91 19.54 3.83 12.27
N ASN A 92 18.98 2.78 12.87
CA ASN A 92 18.89 2.59 14.32
C ASN A 92 19.48 1.25 14.75
#